data_AF-A0A350EQ86-F1
#
_entry.id   AF-A0A350EQ86-F1
#
_cell.length_a   1.000
_cell.length_b   1.000
_cell.length_c   1.000
_cell.angle_alpha   90.00
_cell.angle_beta   90.00
_cell.angle_gamma   90.00
#
_symmetry.space_group_name_H-M   'P 1'
#
loop_
_entity.id
_entity.type
_entity.pdbx_description
1 polymer ?
#
loop_
_entity_poly.entity_id
_entity_poly.type
_entity_poly.pdbx_seq_one_letter_code
_entity_poly.pdbx_strand_id
1 'polypeptide(L)'
;MRDANGRDIMRRHLQSTPRLFLLAMLTAVLLVAGWRSAAGDLLVRLVSAEVDPGEQIVLELVQVNSGKADEMADFPASFGAALLAGAERHAVNFLAEANVTSAVVIHPGAFATGRYSAAVPSGLRGRVWLEPSVSPGQSFVLELAEPEPGVPAEVRRARPVTLREGMDEQTEETSFFKRHFFPYEPFYFIAGPDSPNAKFQVSFKYRLVNSEVGEDGEPEGWLHRRAPWMDGLHMAYTQRSLWDLSAESAPFLDSSYMPELLYEYRDLVDPARGWLDRIGAQIGFQHESNGRDGLSSRSLNIAYLRMPFVFGDENAFHVAVEPRAWFYVGGLAENPDLRDFRGHVDLRAKLGWAKGLQVAGWLRAGHDFDNGSAQIDVTYPLHNLLSRSFSIYLQGQYFTGYGESLLLYNQRSETWRIGVGLYR
;
A
#
# COMPACT_ATOMS: atom_id res chain seq x y z
N MET A 1 -10.97 -18.93 41.30
CA MET A 1 -12.19 -19.58 41.84
C MET A 1 -11.84 -21.04 42.13
N ARG A 2 -11.93 -21.49 43.39
CA ARG A 2 -11.76 -22.90 43.79
C ARG A 2 -13.14 -23.52 44.00
N ASP A 3 -13.30 -24.81 43.70
CA ASP A 3 -14.55 -25.53 43.91
C ASP A 3 -14.65 -26.16 45.31
N ALA A 4 -15.84 -26.68 45.64
CA ALA A 4 -16.25 -27.10 46.97
C ALA A 4 -15.51 -28.32 47.56
N ASN A 5 -14.48 -28.85 46.88
CA ASN A 5 -13.60 -29.91 47.40
C ASN A 5 -12.11 -29.52 47.39
N GLY A 6 -11.76 -28.24 47.23
CA GLY A 6 -10.44 -27.71 47.57
C GLY A 6 -9.28 -28.19 46.68
N ARG A 7 -9.52 -28.52 45.41
CA ARG A 7 -8.44 -28.83 44.45
C ARG A 7 -8.17 -27.65 43.51
N ASP A 8 -6.88 -27.32 43.33
CA ASP A 8 -6.43 -26.29 42.40
C ASP A 8 -6.66 -26.71 40.95
N ILE A 9 -7.35 -25.85 40.19
CA ILE A 9 -7.53 -26.00 38.75
C ILE A 9 -6.56 -25.06 38.05
N MET A 10 -5.31 -25.50 37.91
CA MET A 10 -4.45 -25.06 36.81
C MET A 10 -3.53 -26.19 36.36
N ARG A 11 -3.30 -26.22 35.04
CA ARG A 11 -2.43 -27.11 34.25
C ARG A 11 -3.08 -28.40 33.73
N ARG A 12 -3.62 -28.31 32.52
CA ARG A 12 -3.36 -29.34 31.51
C ARG A 12 -2.71 -28.69 30.30
N HIS A 13 -1.47 -29.11 30.05
CA HIS A 13 -0.77 -28.95 28.78
C HIS A 13 -1.61 -29.54 27.64
N LEU A 14 -1.87 -28.76 26.60
CA LEU A 14 -1.94 -29.30 25.24
C LEU A 14 -0.64 -28.91 24.52
N GLN A 15 0.28 -29.85 24.48
CA GLN A 15 1.34 -29.89 23.48
C GLN A 15 0.70 -30.37 22.17
N SER A 16 0.67 -29.53 21.14
CA SER A 16 0.58 -30.01 19.76
C SER A 16 1.13 -28.98 18.76
N THR A 17 2.37 -29.25 18.34
CA THR A 17 2.94 -29.03 16.99
C THR A 17 2.95 -27.60 16.37
N PRO A 18 3.96 -26.76 16.68
CA PRO A 18 4.20 -25.50 15.97
C PRO A 18 4.80 -25.67 14.56
N ARG A 19 5.16 -26.90 14.15
CA ARG A 19 5.80 -27.15 12.84
C ARG A 19 4.83 -27.21 11.65
N LEU A 20 3.54 -27.47 11.86
CA LEU A 20 2.56 -27.50 10.76
C LEU A 20 2.07 -26.11 10.34
N PHE A 21 2.04 -25.13 11.26
CA PHE A 21 1.57 -23.77 10.95
C PHE A 21 2.58 -22.96 10.11
N LEU A 22 3.89 -23.15 10.34
CA LEU A 22 4.93 -22.51 9.53
C LEU A 22 4.94 -23.03 8.07
N LEU A 23 4.62 -24.30 7.88
CA LEU A 23 4.53 -24.89 6.54
C LEU A 23 3.27 -24.41 5.81
N ALA A 24 2.14 -24.26 6.53
CA ALA A 24 0.87 -23.77 5.98
C ALA A 24 0.92 -22.30 5.50
N MET A 25 1.69 -21.43 6.15
CA MET A 25 1.90 -20.06 5.64
C MET A 25 2.76 -20.00 4.38
N LEU A 26 3.75 -20.90 4.24
CA LEU A 26 4.59 -20.96 3.04
C LEU A 26 3.82 -21.50 1.82
N THR A 27 2.83 -22.39 2.03
CA THR A 27 1.92 -22.85 0.97
C THR A 27 0.81 -21.84 0.65
N ALA A 28 0.36 -21.04 1.62
CA ALA A 28 -0.69 -20.04 1.38
C ALA A 28 -0.21 -18.88 0.46
N VAL A 29 1.08 -18.56 0.45
CA VAL A 29 1.67 -17.56 -0.47
C VAL A 29 1.85 -18.11 -1.90
N LEU A 30 1.75 -19.43 -2.10
CA LEU A 30 1.89 -20.08 -3.41
C LEU A 30 0.55 -20.53 -4.04
N LEU A 31 -0.60 -20.23 -3.43
CA LEU A 31 -1.94 -20.65 -3.89
C LEU A 31 -2.86 -19.51 -4.31
N VAL A 32 -2.33 -18.46 -4.94
CA VAL A 32 -3.13 -17.54 -5.77
C VAL A 32 -3.03 -17.97 -7.23
N ALA A 33 -3.62 -19.13 -7.54
CA ALA A 33 -3.99 -19.54 -8.91
C ALA A 33 -4.74 -20.88 -8.83
N GLY A 34 -6.04 -20.78 -8.55
CA GLY A 34 -6.90 -21.95 -8.46
C GLY A 34 -8.37 -21.59 -8.52
N TRP A 35 -8.74 -20.60 -9.32
CA TRP A 35 -10.14 -20.46 -9.73
C TRP A 35 -10.44 -21.65 -10.64
N ARG A 36 -11.25 -22.58 -10.13
CA ARG A 36 -11.98 -23.51 -10.99
C ARG A 36 -13.05 -22.70 -11.70
N SER A 37 -12.74 -22.21 -12.89
CA SER A 37 -13.73 -21.80 -13.89
C SER A 37 -14.61 -23.02 -14.15
N ALA A 38 -15.91 -22.90 -13.86
CA ALA A 38 -16.88 -23.77 -14.50
C ALA A 38 -16.76 -23.55 -16.01
N ALA A 39 -16.78 -24.63 -16.78
CA ALA A 39 -16.72 -24.56 -18.24
C ALA A 39 -17.86 -23.67 -18.76
N GLY A 40 -17.52 -22.67 -19.58
CA GLY A 40 -18.48 -21.95 -20.44
C GLY A 40 -18.88 -20.52 -20.06
N ASP A 41 -18.33 -19.89 -19.01
CA ASP A 41 -18.66 -18.48 -18.73
C ASP A 41 -17.97 -17.55 -19.73
N LEU A 42 -18.77 -16.97 -20.64
CA LEU A 42 -18.34 -15.93 -21.57
C LEU A 42 -18.09 -14.63 -20.79
N LEU A 43 -16.85 -14.15 -20.81
CA LEU A 43 -16.51 -12.83 -20.28
C LEU A 43 -16.95 -11.77 -21.29
N VAL A 44 -17.67 -10.74 -20.85
CA VAL A 44 -18.02 -9.61 -21.71
C VAL A 44 -17.04 -8.48 -21.45
N ARG A 45 -16.50 -7.90 -22.51
CA ARG A 45 -15.66 -6.71 -22.47
C ARG A 45 -16.32 -5.60 -23.26
N LEU A 46 -16.51 -4.45 -22.63
CA LEU A 46 -16.91 -3.24 -23.32
C LEU A 46 -15.71 -2.64 -24.07
N VAL A 47 -15.86 -2.38 -25.37
CA VAL A 47 -14.77 -1.88 -26.23
C VAL A 47 -14.57 -0.38 -26.04
N SER A 48 -15.65 0.39 -25.88
CA SER A 48 -15.62 1.83 -25.57
C SER A 48 -16.75 2.19 -24.62
N ALA A 49 -16.43 2.97 -23.58
CA ALA A 49 -17.42 3.52 -22.65
C ALA A 49 -18.11 4.77 -23.20
N GLU A 50 -17.52 5.44 -24.19
CA GLU A 50 -18.10 6.60 -24.87
C GLU A 50 -18.53 6.20 -26.28
N VAL A 51 -19.76 6.59 -26.66
CA VAL A 51 -20.33 6.28 -27.98
C VAL A 51 -20.88 7.55 -28.60
N ASP A 52 -20.36 7.89 -29.78
CA ASP A 52 -20.73 9.10 -30.52
C ASP A 52 -22.10 8.97 -31.20
N PRO A 53 -22.80 10.10 -31.47
CA PRO A 53 -24.07 10.09 -32.19
C PRO A 53 -23.95 9.44 -33.57
N GLY A 54 -24.66 8.33 -33.78
CA GLY A 54 -24.65 7.58 -35.04
C GLY A 54 -23.66 6.41 -35.06
N GLU A 55 -22.85 6.23 -34.03
CA GLU A 55 -21.99 5.05 -33.86
C GLU A 55 -22.72 3.89 -33.14
N GLN A 56 -22.09 2.71 -33.18
CA GLN A 56 -22.60 1.50 -32.55
C GLN A 56 -21.89 1.23 -31.24
N ILE A 57 -22.62 0.72 -30.24
CA ILE A 57 -22.02 0.15 -29.04
C ILE A 57 -21.34 -1.15 -29.46
N VAL A 58 -20.10 -1.37 -29.03
CA VAL A 58 -19.35 -2.58 -29.36
C VAL A 58 -18.96 -3.33 -28.09
N LEU A 59 -19.30 -4.62 -28.06
CA LEU A 59 -18.93 -5.58 -27.03
C LEU A 59 -18.04 -6.68 -27.63
N GLU A 60 -17.09 -7.17 -26.84
CA GLU A 60 -16.28 -8.33 -27.16
C GLU A 60 -16.61 -9.44 -26.17
N LEU A 61 -17.05 -10.60 -26.67
CA LEU A 61 -17.19 -11.81 -25.87
C LEU A 61 -15.87 -12.56 -25.90
N VAL A 62 -15.39 -12.98 -24.74
CA VAL A 62 -14.13 -13.69 -24.58
C VAL A 62 -14.39 -15.02 -23.88
N GLN A 63 -13.96 -16.11 -24.51
CA GLN A 63 -13.94 -17.43 -23.88
C GLN A 63 -12.49 -17.85 -23.69
N VAL A 64 -12.15 -18.30 -22.48
CA VAL A 64 -10.79 -18.70 -22.10
C VAL A 64 -10.78 -20.18 -21.75
N ASN A 65 -9.91 -20.96 -22.40
CA ASN A 65 -9.72 -22.36 -22.04
C ASN A 65 -8.60 -22.48 -20.99
N SER A 66 -8.99 -22.49 -19.72
CA SER A 66 -8.08 -22.77 -18.59
C SER A 66 -7.88 -24.26 -18.31
N GLY A 67 -8.45 -25.13 -19.15
CA GLY A 67 -8.40 -26.59 -19.03
C GLY A 67 -7.12 -27.21 -19.59
N LYS A 68 -7.12 -28.55 -19.66
CA LYS A 68 -6.00 -29.35 -20.17
C LYS A 68 -6.29 -30.04 -21.51
N ALA A 69 -7.49 -29.87 -22.05
CA ALA A 69 -7.93 -30.41 -23.32
C ALA A 69 -8.51 -29.28 -24.18
N ASP A 70 -8.56 -29.48 -25.50
CA ASP A 70 -9.22 -28.55 -26.41
C ASP A 70 -10.68 -28.34 -25.99
N GLU A 71 -11.12 -27.08 -25.99
CA GLU A 71 -12.48 -26.68 -25.67
C GLU A 71 -13.09 -26.01 -26.91
N MET A 72 -14.32 -26.36 -27.25
CA MET A 72 -15.03 -25.69 -28.34
C MET A 72 -15.77 -24.49 -27.78
N ALA A 73 -15.38 -23.29 -28.21
CA ALA A 73 -16.12 -22.07 -27.93
C ALA A 73 -17.34 -21.95 -28.83
N ASP A 74 -18.47 -21.60 -28.23
CA ASP A 74 -19.76 -21.38 -28.90
C ASP A 74 -20.12 -19.90 -28.81
N PHE A 75 -19.81 -19.17 -29.88
CA PHE A 75 -20.13 -17.75 -29.98
C PHE A 75 -21.51 -17.59 -30.63
N PRO A 76 -22.49 -16.98 -29.94
CA PRO A 76 -23.83 -16.82 -30.48
C PRO A 76 -23.83 -15.89 -31.70
N ALA A 77 -24.77 -16.04 -32.64
CA ALA A 77 -24.88 -15.10 -33.76
C ALA A 77 -25.36 -13.69 -33.32
N SER A 78 -26.09 -13.64 -32.20
CA SER A 78 -26.56 -12.40 -31.58
C SER A 78 -26.95 -12.62 -30.12
N PHE A 79 -26.96 -11.56 -29.32
CA PHE A 79 -27.50 -11.61 -27.96
C PHE A 79 -28.17 -10.31 -27.54
N GLY A 80 -29.09 -10.39 -26.58
CA GLY A 80 -29.81 -9.24 -26.04
C GLY A 80 -29.02 -8.49 -24.97
N ALA A 81 -29.30 -7.21 -24.81
CA ALA A 81 -28.85 -6.39 -23.70
C ALA A 81 -29.93 -5.38 -23.32
N ALA A 82 -29.85 -4.84 -22.11
CA ALA A 82 -30.69 -3.73 -21.67
C ALA A 82 -29.85 -2.48 -21.43
N LEU A 83 -30.31 -1.35 -21.94
CA LEU A 83 -29.81 -0.02 -21.60
C LEU A 83 -30.76 0.60 -20.55
N LEU A 84 -30.23 1.00 -19.40
CA LEU A 84 -30.96 1.67 -18.33
C LEU A 84 -30.57 3.15 -18.27
N ALA A 85 -31.53 4.02 -18.55
CA ALA A 85 -31.39 5.47 -18.46
C ALA A 85 -32.34 5.99 -17.37
N GLY A 86 -31.83 6.17 -16.16
CA GLY A 86 -32.67 6.46 -14.99
C GLY A 86 -33.65 5.32 -14.71
N ALA A 87 -34.96 5.57 -14.86
CA ALA A 87 -36.02 4.57 -14.67
C ALA A 87 -36.43 3.85 -15.97
N GLU A 88 -35.95 4.30 -17.14
CA GLU A 88 -36.32 3.71 -18.42
C GLU A 88 -35.39 2.55 -18.79
N ARG A 89 -35.98 1.45 -19.28
CA ARG A 89 -35.26 0.26 -19.76
C ARG A 89 -35.50 0.08 -21.25
N HIS A 90 -34.43 0.15 -22.03
CA HIS A 90 -34.43 0.01 -23.50
C HIS A 90 -33.76 -1.29 -23.89
N ALA A 91 -34.46 -2.17 -24.62
CA ALA A 91 -33.89 -3.42 -25.11
C ALA A 91 -33.06 -3.16 -26.37
N VAL A 92 -31.86 -3.75 -26.42
CA VAL A 92 -30.93 -3.64 -27.54
C VAL A 92 -30.42 -5.03 -27.92
N ASN A 93 -30.25 -5.30 -29.20
CA ASN A 93 -29.74 -6.58 -29.69
C ASN A 93 -28.36 -6.39 -30.33
N PHE A 94 -27.37 -7.13 -29.83
CA PHE A 94 -26.01 -7.15 -30.35
C PHE A 94 -25.87 -8.24 -31.41
N LEU A 95 -25.35 -7.86 -32.58
CA LEU A 95 -25.12 -8.76 -33.70
C LEU A 95 -23.63 -9.03 -33.84
N ALA A 96 -23.27 -10.27 -34.16
CA ALA A 96 -21.88 -10.63 -34.43
C ALA A 96 -21.35 -9.90 -35.69
N GLU A 97 -20.14 -9.35 -35.62
CA GLU A 97 -19.46 -8.79 -36.79
C GLU A 97 -19.05 -9.91 -37.77
N ALA A 98 -18.84 -9.58 -39.04
CA ALA A 98 -18.67 -10.55 -40.15
C ALA A 98 -17.53 -11.58 -39.95
N ASN A 99 -16.59 -11.34 -39.03
CA ASN A 99 -15.43 -12.19 -38.78
C ASN A 99 -15.60 -13.13 -37.56
N VAL A 100 -16.76 -13.14 -36.91
CA VAL A 100 -17.01 -14.02 -35.76
C VAL A 100 -17.43 -15.41 -36.25
N THR A 101 -16.59 -16.40 -35.97
CA THR A 101 -16.91 -17.81 -36.22
C THR A 101 -17.68 -18.36 -35.02
N SER A 102 -18.83 -18.99 -35.25
CA SER A 102 -19.70 -19.50 -34.19
C SER A 102 -19.09 -20.65 -33.40
N ALA A 103 -18.22 -21.46 -34.02
CA ALA A 103 -17.53 -22.56 -33.37
C ALA A 103 -16.02 -22.45 -33.57
N VAL A 104 -15.28 -22.19 -32.49
CA VAL A 104 -13.81 -22.07 -32.52
C VAL A 104 -13.22 -23.07 -31.53
N VAL A 105 -12.27 -23.90 -31.98
CA VAL A 105 -11.52 -24.76 -31.07
C VAL A 105 -10.46 -23.90 -30.38
N ILE A 106 -10.54 -23.83 -29.05
CA ILE A 106 -9.58 -23.16 -28.18
C ILE A 106 -8.68 -24.22 -27.55
N HIS A 107 -7.38 -24.16 -27.85
CA HIS A 107 -6.39 -25.03 -27.23
C HIS A 107 -6.15 -24.70 -25.74
N PRO A 108 -5.63 -25.64 -24.94
CA PRO A 108 -5.29 -25.39 -23.53
C PRO A 108 -4.42 -24.14 -23.34
N GLY A 109 -4.86 -23.23 -22.47
CA GLY A 109 -4.17 -21.97 -22.17
C GLY A 109 -4.36 -20.87 -23.21
N ALA A 110 -5.18 -21.09 -24.24
CA ALA A 110 -5.55 -20.10 -25.24
C ALA A 110 -6.92 -19.46 -24.94
N PHE A 111 -7.28 -18.47 -25.75
CA PHE A 111 -8.59 -17.81 -25.71
C PHE A 111 -9.07 -17.52 -27.15
N ALA A 112 -10.37 -17.33 -27.31
CA ALA A 112 -10.96 -16.80 -28.53
C ALA A 112 -11.87 -15.63 -28.20
N THR A 113 -12.08 -14.74 -29.18
CA THR A 113 -12.96 -13.59 -29.03
C THR A 113 -13.94 -13.48 -30.19
N GLY A 114 -15.14 -12.99 -29.87
CA GLY A 114 -16.17 -12.63 -30.83
C GLY A 114 -16.57 -11.18 -30.63
N ARG A 115 -16.58 -10.37 -31.69
CA ARG A 115 -16.90 -8.95 -31.64
C ARG A 115 -18.34 -8.72 -32.08
N TYR A 116 -19.08 -7.93 -31.32
CA TYR A 116 -20.50 -7.70 -31.50
C TYR A 116 -20.82 -6.22 -31.43
N SER A 117 -21.77 -5.78 -32.25
CA SER A 117 -22.18 -4.38 -32.28
C SER A 117 -23.69 -4.22 -32.26
N ALA A 118 -24.15 -3.11 -31.68
CA ALA A 118 -25.55 -2.73 -31.65
C ALA A 118 -25.72 -1.23 -31.87
N ALA A 119 -26.76 -0.85 -32.60
CA ALA A 119 -27.11 0.55 -32.76
C ALA A 119 -27.62 1.14 -31.44
N VAL A 120 -27.21 2.37 -31.13
CA VAL A 120 -27.77 3.13 -30.01
C VAL A 120 -29.22 3.54 -30.34
N PRO A 121 -30.20 3.24 -29.47
CA PRO A 121 -31.58 3.70 -29.68
C PRO A 121 -31.68 5.23 -29.81
N SER A 122 -32.43 5.70 -30.81
CA SER A 122 -32.63 7.14 -31.05
C SER A 122 -33.31 7.81 -29.86
N GLY A 123 -32.66 8.82 -29.26
CA GLY A 123 -33.22 9.61 -28.16
C GLY A 123 -32.55 9.39 -26.80
N LEU A 124 -31.73 8.35 -26.65
CA LEU A 124 -30.91 8.15 -25.45
C LEU A 124 -29.70 9.10 -25.46
N ARG A 125 -29.45 9.77 -24.33
CA ARG A 125 -28.35 10.72 -24.15
C ARG A 125 -27.82 10.65 -22.71
N GLY A 126 -26.56 11.03 -22.53
CA GLY A 126 -25.93 11.06 -21.21
C GLY A 126 -25.56 9.66 -20.70
N ARG A 127 -25.47 9.52 -19.38
CA ARG A 127 -24.98 8.30 -18.73
C ARG A 127 -26.06 7.21 -18.67
N VAL A 128 -25.79 6.06 -19.27
CA VAL A 128 -26.69 4.89 -19.29
C VAL A 128 -25.96 3.62 -18.83
N TRP A 129 -26.67 2.71 -18.18
CA TRP A 129 -26.12 1.41 -17.80
C TRP A 129 -26.44 0.35 -18.86
N LEU A 130 -25.46 -0.46 -19.24
CA LEU A 130 -25.61 -1.58 -20.17
C LEU A 130 -25.52 -2.91 -19.41
N GLU A 131 -26.56 -3.73 -19.55
CA GLU A 131 -26.65 -5.08 -18.97
C GLU A 131 -26.76 -6.15 -20.09
N PRO A 132 -25.69 -6.86 -20.45
CA PRO A 132 -25.74 -7.94 -21.43
C PRO A 132 -26.46 -9.18 -20.87
N SER A 133 -27.31 -9.83 -21.67
CA SER A 133 -28.02 -11.05 -21.25
C SER A 133 -27.13 -12.28 -21.16
N VAL A 134 -25.99 -12.27 -21.85
CA VAL A 134 -25.02 -13.39 -21.90
C VAL A 134 -24.16 -13.51 -20.64
N SER A 135 -24.10 -12.46 -19.81
CA SER A 135 -23.40 -12.49 -18.52
C SER A 135 -24.26 -11.80 -17.46
N PRO A 136 -25.27 -12.50 -16.91
CA PRO A 136 -26.15 -11.95 -15.88
C PRO A 136 -25.33 -11.49 -14.66
N GLY A 137 -25.46 -10.22 -14.28
CA GLY A 137 -24.74 -9.61 -13.17
C GLY A 137 -23.55 -8.73 -13.58
N GLN A 138 -23.13 -8.77 -14.86
CA GLN A 138 -22.19 -7.80 -15.41
C GLN A 138 -22.94 -6.58 -15.93
N SER A 139 -22.53 -5.39 -15.51
CA SER A 139 -23.07 -4.12 -15.99
C SER A 139 -21.95 -3.14 -16.33
N PHE A 140 -22.17 -2.29 -17.32
CA PHE A 140 -21.23 -1.28 -17.76
C PHE A 140 -21.87 0.10 -17.75
N VAL A 141 -21.08 1.13 -17.52
CA VAL A 141 -21.52 2.52 -17.68
C VAL A 141 -21.11 2.99 -19.07
N LEU A 142 -22.07 3.49 -19.83
CA LEU A 142 -21.86 4.14 -21.12
C LEU A 142 -22.17 5.64 -21.00
N GLU A 143 -21.40 6.47 -21.67
CA GLU A 143 -21.63 7.89 -21.82
C GLU A 143 -21.96 8.17 -23.29
N LEU A 144 -23.23 8.48 -23.55
CA LEU A 144 -23.73 8.78 -24.89
C LEU A 144 -23.59 10.29 -25.13
N ALA A 145 -22.65 10.66 -26.02
CA ALA A 145 -22.24 12.04 -26.23
C ALA A 145 -23.37 12.90 -26.84
N GLU A 146 -23.39 14.19 -26.49
CA GLU A 146 -24.18 15.18 -27.23
C GLU A 146 -23.47 15.52 -28.55
N PRO A 147 -24.20 15.68 -29.67
CA PRO A 147 -23.58 16.06 -30.94
C PRO A 147 -23.03 17.49 -30.83
N GLU A 148 -21.71 17.62 -30.62
CA GLU A 148 -21.03 18.90 -30.79
C GLU A 148 -20.61 19.09 -32.26
N PRO A 149 -21.04 20.19 -32.91
CA PRO A 149 -20.64 20.46 -34.28
C PRO A 149 -19.15 20.87 -34.34
N GLY A 150 -18.33 20.05 -35.01
CA GLY A 150 -17.05 20.49 -35.57
C GLY A 150 -15.78 19.87 -34.98
N VAL A 151 -15.85 18.91 -34.05
CA VAL A 151 -14.66 18.20 -33.55
C VAL A 151 -14.56 16.81 -34.22
N PRO A 152 -13.49 16.49 -34.96
CA PRO A 152 -13.28 15.16 -35.51
C PRO A 152 -13.18 14.10 -34.40
N ALA A 153 -13.96 13.01 -34.52
CA ALA A 153 -14.06 11.92 -33.54
C ALA A 153 -12.72 11.25 -33.18
N GLU A 154 -11.72 11.36 -34.06
CA GLU A 154 -10.41 10.72 -33.90
C GLU A 154 -9.58 11.28 -32.74
N VAL A 155 -9.81 12.53 -32.32
CA VAL A 155 -9.10 13.19 -31.21
C VAL A 155 -9.74 12.86 -29.85
N ARG A 156 -10.98 12.37 -29.83
CA ARG A 156 -11.77 12.13 -28.61
C ARG A 156 -11.73 10.71 -28.07
N ARG A 157 -11.19 9.73 -28.82
CA ARG A 157 -11.02 8.37 -28.31
C ARG A 157 -10.09 8.38 -27.09
N ALA A 158 -10.69 8.41 -25.89
CA ALA A 158 -9.99 8.11 -24.65
C ALA A 158 -9.26 6.78 -24.85
N ARG A 159 -7.93 6.80 -24.71
CA ARG A 159 -7.14 5.57 -24.68
C ARG A 159 -7.70 4.70 -23.56
N PRO A 160 -8.10 3.45 -23.82
CA PRO A 160 -8.48 2.57 -22.73
C PRO A 160 -7.25 2.42 -21.84
N VAL A 161 -7.31 2.95 -20.62
CA VAL A 161 -6.26 2.76 -19.62
C VAL A 161 -6.18 1.27 -19.33
N THR A 162 -5.25 0.59 -19.97
CA THR A 162 -5.01 -0.83 -19.68
C THR A 162 -4.26 -0.88 -18.36
N LEU A 163 -4.53 -1.87 -17.49
CA LEU A 163 -3.76 -2.11 -16.25
C LEU A 163 -2.24 -2.15 -16.48
N ARG A 164 -1.81 -2.39 -17.73
CA ARG A 164 -0.40 -2.31 -18.16
C ARG A 164 0.18 -0.90 -18.14
N GLU A 165 -0.59 0.16 -18.41
CA GLU A 165 -0.09 1.54 -18.42
C GLU A 165 0.30 2.01 -17.00
N GLY A 166 -0.44 1.60 -15.97
CA GLY A 166 -0.06 1.83 -14.57
C GLY A 166 1.14 1.00 -14.07
N MET A 167 1.60 0.04 -14.88
CA MET A 167 2.78 -0.80 -14.60
C MET A 167 3.95 -0.50 -15.55
N ASP A 168 3.77 0.40 -16.52
CA ASP A 168 4.85 0.80 -17.41
C ASP A 168 5.78 1.74 -16.63
N GLU A 169 6.94 1.20 -16.27
CA GLU A 169 7.97 1.88 -15.50
C GLU A 169 8.53 3.13 -16.20
N GLN A 170 8.30 3.27 -17.50
CA GLN A 170 8.86 4.31 -18.37
C GLN A 170 7.87 5.42 -18.72
N THR A 171 6.64 5.40 -18.20
CA THR A 171 5.72 6.52 -18.40
C THR A 171 6.19 7.75 -17.63
N GLU A 172 5.82 8.93 -18.11
CA GLU A 172 6.02 10.18 -17.38
C GLU A 172 5.35 10.16 -16.01
N GLU A 173 4.17 9.54 -15.89
CA GLU A 173 3.46 9.40 -14.62
C GLU A 173 4.24 8.56 -13.61
N THR A 174 4.75 7.39 -14.01
CA THR A 174 5.55 6.52 -13.14
C THR A 174 6.87 7.19 -12.77
N SER A 175 7.49 7.89 -13.73
CA SER A 175 8.74 8.61 -13.49
C SER A 175 8.54 9.79 -12.53
N PHE A 176 7.47 10.56 -12.71
CA PHE A 176 7.05 11.62 -11.78
C PHE A 176 6.81 11.07 -10.38
N PHE A 177 6.08 9.96 -10.25
CA PHE A 177 5.84 9.31 -8.96
C PHE A 177 7.14 8.86 -8.29
N LYS A 178 8.03 8.16 -9.02
CA LYS A 178 9.34 7.70 -8.52
C LYS A 178 10.24 8.84 -8.04
N ARG A 179 10.13 10.03 -8.64
CA ARG A 179 10.93 11.21 -8.26
C ARG A 179 10.42 11.95 -7.02
N HIS A 180 9.15 11.77 -6.67
CA HIS A 180 8.54 12.45 -5.52
C HIS A 180 8.29 11.52 -4.34
N PHE A 181 8.13 10.22 -4.58
CA PHE A 181 7.82 9.22 -3.56
C PHE A 181 9.09 8.52 -3.06
N PHE A 182 9.35 8.65 -1.76
CA PHE A 182 10.53 8.11 -1.10
C PHE A 182 10.15 7.26 0.10
N PRO A 183 10.95 6.24 0.45
CA PRO A 183 10.83 5.60 1.75
C PRO A 183 11.17 6.60 2.87
N TYR A 184 10.61 6.37 4.07
CA TYR A 184 10.79 7.29 5.20
C TYR A 184 11.21 6.58 6.48
N GLU A 185 10.31 5.89 7.17
CA GLU A 185 10.63 4.96 8.26
C GLU A 185 10.76 3.52 7.72
N PRO A 186 11.27 2.54 8.49
CA PRO A 186 11.32 1.16 8.04
C PRO A 186 9.96 0.62 7.58
N PHE A 187 9.96 -0.18 6.52
CA PHE A 187 8.77 -0.86 6.01
C PHE A 187 8.97 -2.36 6.20
N TYR A 188 8.16 -2.99 7.04
CA TYR A 188 8.32 -4.40 7.39
C TYR A 188 7.04 -5.10 7.81
N PHE A 189 7.11 -6.43 7.85
CA PHE A 189 6.16 -7.34 8.49
C PHE A 189 6.95 -8.38 9.30
N ILE A 190 6.69 -8.45 10.61
CA ILE A 190 7.40 -9.31 11.56
C ILE A 190 6.40 -10.02 12.48
N ALA A 191 6.73 -11.25 12.89
CA ALA A 191 5.93 -12.05 13.81
C ALA A 191 6.80 -12.71 14.90
N GLY A 192 6.21 -12.97 16.07
CA GLY A 192 6.85 -13.52 17.24
C GLY A 192 5.91 -14.43 18.04
N PRO A 193 6.34 -14.90 19.22
CA PRO A 193 5.56 -15.85 20.01
C PRO A 193 4.49 -15.19 20.89
N ASP A 194 4.68 -13.95 21.31
CA ASP A 194 3.86 -13.29 22.33
C ASP A 194 2.80 -12.37 21.71
N SER A 195 1.56 -12.42 22.21
CA SER A 195 0.51 -11.50 21.75
C SER A 195 0.79 -10.04 22.15
N PRO A 196 0.58 -9.04 21.28
CA PRO A 196 0.22 -9.17 19.87
C PRO A 196 1.39 -9.73 19.05
N ASN A 197 1.17 -10.87 18.40
CA ASN A 197 2.27 -11.68 17.87
C ASN A 197 2.79 -11.20 16.53
N ALA A 198 2.06 -10.37 15.79
CA ALA A 198 2.52 -9.75 14.56
C ALA A 198 2.56 -8.22 14.67
N LYS A 199 3.51 -7.62 13.96
CA LYS A 199 3.67 -6.18 13.81
C LYS A 199 4.05 -5.88 12.38
N PHE A 200 3.43 -4.87 11.79
CA PHE A 200 3.87 -4.36 10.50
C PHE A 200 3.88 -2.84 10.50
N GLN A 201 4.71 -2.29 9.62
CA GLN A 201 4.81 -0.87 9.41
C GLN A 201 4.92 -0.57 7.92
N VAL A 202 4.15 0.41 7.47
CA VAL A 202 4.25 1.01 6.14
C VAL A 202 4.65 2.46 6.34
N SER A 203 5.66 2.94 5.60
CA SER A 203 6.10 4.32 5.73
C SER A 203 6.68 4.86 4.44
N PHE A 204 6.30 6.09 4.11
CA PHE A 204 6.79 6.82 2.95
C PHE A 204 6.71 8.32 3.19
N LYS A 205 7.41 9.08 2.34
CA LYS A 205 7.27 10.52 2.22
C LYS A 205 7.18 10.93 0.77
N TYR A 206 6.47 12.02 0.53
CA TYR A 206 6.22 12.59 -0.77
C TYR A 206 6.72 14.04 -0.78
N ARG A 207 7.62 14.37 -1.70
CA ARG A 207 8.11 15.74 -1.90
C ARG A 207 7.00 16.58 -2.51
N LEU A 208 6.72 17.75 -1.94
CA LEU A 208 5.62 18.61 -2.40
C LEU A 208 6.02 19.61 -3.48
N VAL A 209 7.28 20.05 -3.47
CA VAL A 209 7.79 21.03 -4.41
C VAL A 209 8.53 20.32 -5.52
N ASN A 210 8.09 20.56 -6.76
CA ASN A 210 8.79 20.07 -7.93
C ASN A 210 10.08 20.88 -8.13
N SER A 211 11.21 20.21 -7.92
CA SER A 211 12.56 20.74 -8.14
C SER A 211 13.19 20.18 -9.43
N GLU A 212 12.39 19.66 -10.36
CA GLU A 212 12.86 19.13 -11.63
C GLU A 212 13.44 20.23 -12.51
N VAL A 213 14.47 19.85 -13.26
CA VAL A 213 15.17 20.70 -14.21
C VAL A 213 14.75 20.23 -15.60
N GLY A 214 14.20 21.15 -16.39
CA GLY A 214 13.76 20.89 -17.75
C GLY A 214 14.94 20.64 -18.70
N GLU A 215 14.63 20.29 -19.94
CA GLU A 215 15.64 20.08 -20.99
C GLU A 215 16.50 21.31 -21.28
N ASP A 216 15.99 22.50 -20.95
CA ASP A 216 16.67 23.79 -21.05
C ASP A 216 17.69 24.04 -19.92
N GLY A 217 17.78 23.12 -18.94
CA GLY A 217 18.66 23.26 -17.78
C GLY A 217 18.09 24.16 -16.69
N GLU A 218 16.84 24.62 -16.82
CA GLU A 218 16.18 25.48 -15.84
C GLU A 218 15.16 24.70 -15.00
N PRO A 219 15.00 25.03 -13.71
CA PRO A 219 13.87 24.59 -12.90
C PRO A 219 12.51 24.72 -13.59
N GLU A 220 11.75 23.63 -13.72
CA GLU A 220 10.39 23.66 -14.27
C GLU A 220 9.40 24.31 -13.29
N GLY A 221 9.56 24.01 -12.00
CA GLY A 221 8.67 24.47 -10.93
C GLY A 221 8.85 25.95 -10.62
N TRP A 222 7.78 26.74 -10.79
CA TRP A 222 7.81 28.18 -10.44
C TRP A 222 8.10 28.43 -8.95
N LEU A 223 7.60 27.54 -8.06
CA LEU A 223 7.86 27.62 -6.62
C LEU A 223 9.35 27.37 -6.31
N HIS A 224 9.95 26.34 -6.90
CA HIS A 224 11.39 26.07 -6.78
C HIS A 224 12.21 27.26 -7.27
N ARG A 225 11.88 27.86 -8.43
CA ARG A 225 12.54 29.08 -8.93
C ARG A 225 12.46 30.25 -7.96
N ARG A 226 11.29 30.47 -7.37
CA ARG A 226 11.02 31.64 -6.51
C ARG A 226 11.56 31.46 -5.09
N ALA A 227 11.57 30.23 -4.60
CA ALA A 227 11.89 29.84 -3.24
C ALA A 227 12.53 28.44 -3.22
N PRO A 228 13.80 28.28 -3.65
CA PRO A 228 14.47 26.97 -3.71
C PRO A 228 14.56 26.27 -2.36
N TRP A 229 14.54 27.05 -1.27
CA TRP A 229 14.54 26.50 0.08
C TRP A 229 13.31 25.62 0.34
N MET A 230 12.21 25.74 -0.41
CA MET A 230 11.00 24.94 -0.19
C MET A 230 11.11 23.47 -0.64
N ASP A 231 12.18 23.07 -1.33
CA ASP A 231 12.41 21.69 -1.79
C ASP A 231 12.46 20.67 -0.65
N GLY A 232 12.81 21.13 0.55
CA GLY A 232 12.81 20.32 1.76
C GLY A 232 11.41 19.93 2.24
N LEU A 233 10.34 20.49 1.68
CA LEU A 233 8.97 20.27 2.14
C LEU A 233 8.41 18.92 1.65
N HIS A 234 8.03 18.07 2.59
CA HIS A 234 7.44 16.75 2.31
C HIS A 234 6.19 16.52 3.16
N MET A 235 5.26 15.73 2.62
CA MET A 235 4.26 15.01 3.42
C MET A 235 4.73 13.60 3.65
N ALA A 236 4.76 13.14 4.90
CA ALA A 236 5.06 11.77 5.25
C ALA A 236 3.84 11.08 5.85
N TYR A 237 3.83 9.76 5.72
CA TYR A 237 2.83 8.92 6.32
C TYR A 237 3.50 7.67 6.85
N THR A 238 3.29 7.37 8.12
CA THR A 238 3.63 6.09 8.71
C THR A 238 2.38 5.46 9.29
N GLN A 239 2.19 4.17 9.05
CA GLN A 239 1.17 3.38 9.71
C GLN A 239 1.84 2.19 10.39
N ARG A 240 1.47 1.94 11.64
CA ARG A 240 1.99 0.81 12.41
C ARG A 240 0.84 0.05 13.04
N SER A 241 0.75 -1.24 12.75
CA SER A 241 -0.29 -2.10 13.29
C SER A 241 0.31 -3.23 14.12
N LEU A 242 -0.31 -3.50 15.27
CA LEU A 242 -0.08 -4.66 16.12
C LEU A 242 -1.25 -5.61 15.93
N TRP A 243 -0.95 -6.84 15.56
CA TRP A 243 -1.93 -7.84 15.15
C TRP A 243 -1.79 -9.08 16.03
N ASP A 244 -2.87 -9.50 16.66
CA ASP A 244 -2.91 -10.79 17.35
C ASP A 244 -3.47 -11.87 16.42
N LEU A 245 -2.57 -12.54 15.70
CA LEU A 245 -2.93 -13.67 14.83
C LEU A 245 -3.34 -14.92 15.61
N SER A 246 -3.05 -14.98 16.91
CA SER A 246 -3.36 -16.15 17.74
C SER A 246 -4.71 -16.06 18.45
N ALA A 247 -5.27 -14.86 18.56
CA ALA A 247 -6.60 -14.65 19.12
C ALA A 247 -7.72 -15.11 18.16
N GLU A 248 -8.90 -15.35 18.73
CA GLU A 248 -10.09 -15.71 17.96
C GLU A 248 -10.43 -14.62 16.93
N SER A 249 -10.64 -15.02 15.68
CA SER A 249 -10.83 -14.12 14.53
C SER A 249 -9.63 -13.25 14.16
N ALA A 250 -8.47 -13.46 14.77
CA ALA A 250 -7.22 -12.74 14.51
C ALA A 250 -7.40 -11.21 14.39
N PRO A 251 -7.83 -10.51 15.46
CA PRO A 251 -8.08 -9.06 15.39
C PRO A 251 -6.79 -8.25 15.49
N PHE A 252 -6.80 -7.05 14.89
CA PHE A 252 -5.81 -6.03 15.20
C PHE A 252 -5.98 -5.57 16.65
N LEU A 253 -4.90 -5.62 17.44
CA LEU A 253 -4.90 -5.06 18.78
C LEU A 253 -4.94 -3.53 18.71
N ASP A 254 -4.13 -2.93 17.85
CA ASP A 254 -4.02 -1.48 17.69
C ASP A 254 -3.42 -1.12 16.33
N SER A 255 -3.78 0.05 15.80
CA SER A 255 -3.24 0.59 14.55
C SER A 255 -3.02 2.08 14.71
N SER A 256 -1.77 2.53 14.66
CA SER A 256 -1.41 3.94 14.73
C SER A 256 -1.24 4.52 13.32
N TYR A 257 -1.92 5.64 13.04
CA TYR A 257 -1.87 6.42 11.82
C TYR A 257 -1.09 7.71 12.08
N MET A 258 0.04 7.90 11.39
CA MET A 258 0.99 8.99 11.65
C MET A 258 1.27 9.83 10.38
N PRO A 259 0.32 10.67 9.94
CA PRO A 259 0.60 11.67 8.92
C PRO A 259 1.47 12.79 9.49
N GLU A 260 2.35 13.33 8.65
CA GLU A 260 3.35 14.31 9.04
C GLU A 260 3.60 15.31 7.91
N LEU A 261 3.67 16.59 8.24
CA LEU A 261 4.21 17.62 7.36
C LEU A 261 5.60 17.97 7.88
N LEU A 262 6.61 17.78 7.05
CA LEU A 262 8.00 17.94 7.47
C LEU A 262 8.80 18.76 6.48
N TYR A 263 9.82 19.42 7.01
CA TYR A 263 10.86 20.11 6.26
C TYR A 263 12.20 19.46 6.57
N GLU A 264 12.87 18.96 5.54
CA GLU A 264 14.19 18.35 5.62
C GLU A 264 15.26 19.25 5.02
N TYR A 265 16.29 19.49 5.79
CA TYR A 265 17.52 20.11 5.35
C TYR A 265 18.65 19.09 5.49
N ARG A 266 19.14 18.58 4.36
CA ARG A 266 20.03 17.41 4.35
C ARG A 266 21.44 17.71 4.87
N ASP A 267 21.98 18.87 4.50
CA ASP A 267 23.39 19.22 4.68
C ASP A 267 23.53 20.61 5.32
N LEU A 268 23.29 20.71 6.64
CA LEU A 268 23.42 21.94 7.44
C LEU A 268 24.83 22.54 7.39
N VAL A 269 25.84 21.68 7.25
CA VAL A 269 27.24 22.05 7.18
C VAL A 269 27.88 21.13 6.16
N ASP A 270 28.67 21.68 5.24
CA ASP A 270 29.58 20.89 4.39
C ASP A 270 30.63 20.25 5.31
N PRO A 271 30.54 18.94 5.58
CA PRO A 271 31.47 18.31 6.50
C PRO A 271 32.84 18.28 5.84
N ALA A 272 33.80 18.96 6.47
CA ALA A 272 35.20 18.85 6.07
C ALA A 272 35.62 17.37 5.99
N ARG A 273 36.41 17.00 4.98
CA ARG A 273 36.99 15.65 4.79
C ARG A 273 37.42 15.04 6.15
N GLY A 274 36.61 14.13 6.68
CA GLY A 274 36.73 13.61 8.04
C GLY A 274 35.78 12.42 8.25
N TRP A 275 35.66 11.97 9.50
CA TRP A 275 34.81 10.81 9.86
C TRP A 275 33.33 11.18 10.02
N LEU A 276 32.99 12.47 10.12
CA LEU A 276 31.63 12.99 10.07
C LEU A 276 31.31 13.33 8.61
N ASP A 277 30.33 12.63 8.03
CA ASP A 277 29.96 12.68 6.60
C ASP A 277 28.73 13.56 6.34
N ARG A 278 27.83 13.71 7.33
CA ARG A 278 26.63 14.55 7.18
C ARG A 278 26.10 15.07 8.50
N ILE A 279 25.67 16.33 8.51
CA ILE A 279 24.80 16.90 9.54
C ILE A 279 23.54 17.40 8.85
N GLY A 280 22.38 16.87 9.25
CA GLY A 280 21.08 17.32 8.77
C GLY A 280 20.23 17.96 9.86
N ALA A 281 19.12 18.55 9.45
CA ALA A 281 18.02 18.93 10.32
C ALA A 281 16.69 18.56 9.67
N GLN A 282 15.74 18.18 10.50
CA GLN A 282 14.36 17.97 10.10
C GLN A 282 13.46 18.59 11.16
N ILE A 283 12.57 19.47 10.73
CA ILE A 283 11.48 19.96 11.57
C ILE A 283 10.17 19.44 11.00
N GLY A 284 9.20 19.18 11.86
CA GLY A 284 7.90 18.72 11.36
C GLY A 284 6.80 18.83 12.38
N PHE A 285 5.58 18.71 11.85
CA PHE A 285 4.35 18.55 12.61
C PHE A 285 3.77 17.18 12.29
N GLN A 286 3.59 16.36 13.32
CA GLN A 286 3.08 15.00 13.20
C GLN A 286 1.81 14.86 14.03
N HIS A 287 0.79 14.29 13.42
CA HIS A 287 -0.38 13.77 14.13
C HIS A 287 -0.18 12.26 14.30
N GLU A 288 -0.52 11.70 15.45
CA GLU A 288 -0.60 10.25 15.67
C GLU A 288 -1.95 9.95 16.33
N SER A 289 -2.75 9.07 15.73
CA SER A 289 -3.97 8.55 16.34
C SER A 289 -4.14 7.06 16.07
N ASN A 290 -4.96 6.40 16.89
CA ASN A 290 -5.24 4.99 16.68
C ASN A 290 -6.52 4.70 15.87
N GLY A 291 -7.19 5.75 15.37
CA GLY A 291 -8.42 5.63 14.58
C GLY A 291 -9.63 5.06 15.33
N ARG A 292 -9.58 4.97 16.66
CA ARG A 292 -10.68 4.47 17.51
C ARG A 292 -11.53 5.60 18.08
N ASP A 293 -12.74 5.26 18.51
CA ASP A 293 -13.66 6.15 19.21
C ASP A 293 -13.79 5.82 20.71
N GLY A 294 -14.53 6.67 21.41
CA GLY A 294 -14.85 6.50 22.83
C GLY A 294 -13.63 6.33 23.73
N LEU A 295 -13.73 5.43 24.70
CA LEU A 295 -12.68 5.19 25.71
C LEU A 295 -11.41 4.53 25.16
N SER A 296 -11.48 3.98 23.94
CA SER A 296 -10.32 3.40 23.25
C SER A 296 -9.63 4.40 22.33
N SER A 297 -10.21 5.58 22.12
CA SER A 297 -9.60 6.63 21.30
C SER A 297 -8.31 7.11 21.93
N ARG A 298 -7.25 7.25 21.14
CA ARG A 298 -5.98 7.84 21.56
C ARG A 298 -5.46 8.73 20.45
N SER A 299 -4.93 9.88 20.82
CA SER A 299 -4.33 10.80 19.87
C SER A 299 -3.29 11.73 20.50
N LEU A 300 -2.40 12.22 19.67
CA LEU A 300 -1.48 13.30 20.01
C LEU A 300 -1.10 14.06 18.74
N ASN A 301 -0.69 15.31 18.92
CA ASN A 301 0.06 16.05 17.91
C ASN A 301 1.38 16.49 18.51
N ILE A 302 2.44 16.42 17.71
CA ILE A 302 3.75 16.91 18.09
C ILE A 302 4.28 17.86 17.02
N ALA A 303 5.02 18.86 17.47
CA ALA A 303 5.97 19.58 16.63
C ALA A 303 7.37 19.27 17.15
N TYR A 304 8.29 18.95 16.24
CA TYR A 304 9.57 18.35 16.59
C TYR A 304 10.74 18.92 15.77
N LEU A 305 11.93 18.71 16.31
CA LEU A 305 13.23 18.88 15.65
C LEU A 305 13.99 17.56 15.76
N ARG A 306 14.45 17.02 14.64
CA ARG A 306 15.33 15.85 14.54
C ARG A 306 16.64 16.28 13.87
N MET A 307 17.78 15.87 14.42
CA MET A 307 19.10 16.27 13.94
C MET A 307 19.94 15.04 13.58
N PRO A 308 19.96 14.59 12.32
CA PRO A 308 20.79 13.46 11.91
C PRO A 308 22.28 13.83 11.85
N PHE A 309 23.11 13.02 12.50
CA PHE A 309 24.57 13.04 12.39
C PHE A 309 25.02 11.71 11.79
N VAL A 310 25.63 11.74 10.62
CA VAL A 310 26.13 10.54 9.93
C VAL A 310 27.65 10.55 9.90
N PHE A 311 28.23 9.42 10.29
CA PHE A 311 29.66 9.18 10.33
C PHE A 311 30.02 8.03 9.39
N GLY A 312 30.96 8.26 8.48
CA GLY A 312 31.32 7.32 7.42
C GLY A 312 30.38 7.37 6.20
N ASP A 313 30.77 6.66 5.13
CA ASP A 313 30.04 6.65 3.85
C ASP A 313 28.76 5.80 3.97
N GLU A 314 27.61 6.41 3.69
CA GLU A 314 26.28 5.77 3.70
C GLU A 314 26.18 4.59 2.72
N ASN A 315 27.09 4.47 1.74
CA ASN A 315 27.20 3.33 0.82
C ASN A 315 28.14 2.22 1.31
N ALA A 316 28.89 2.48 2.38
CA ALA A 316 29.82 1.56 3.03
C ALA A 316 29.38 1.32 4.49
N PHE A 317 30.35 1.18 5.39
CA PHE A 317 30.08 1.19 6.82
C PHE A 317 29.84 2.62 7.29
N HIS A 318 28.71 2.83 7.97
CA HIS A 318 28.37 4.12 8.55
C HIS A 318 27.68 3.95 9.91
N VAL A 319 27.68 5.04 10.67
CA VAL A 319 26.92 5.19 11.91
C VAL A 319 26.10 6.46 11.77
N ALA A 320 24.79 6.38 12.01
CA ALA A 320 23.91 7.53 12.10
C ALA A 320 23.37 7.64 13.53
N VAL A 321 23.33 8.85 14.06
CA VAL A 321 22.72 9.18 15.36
C VAL A 321 21.78 10.35 15.15
N GLU A 322 20.55 10.22 15.61
CA GLU A 322 19.49 11.20 15.35
C GLU A 322 18.74 11.50 16.65
N PRO A 323 19.23 12.43 17.48
CA PRO A 323 18.42 12.98 18.56
C PRO A 323 17.21 13.71 17.98
N ARG A 324 16.06 13.50 18.61
CA ARG A 324 14.82 14.20 18.32
C ARG A 324 14.20 14.71 19.60
N ALA A 325 13.77 15.96 19.58
CA ALA A 325 13.02 16.58 20.65
C ALA A 325 11.69 17.12 20.10
N TRP A 326 10.65 17.11 20.93
CA TRP A 326 9.34 17.60 20.54
C TRP A 326 8.56 18.22 21.70
N PHE A 327 7.55 18.98 21.31
CA PHE A 327 6.51 19.49 22.20
C PHE A 327 5.15 19.02 21.68
N TYR A 328 4.25 18.73 22.62
CA TYR A 328 2.88 18.37 22.31
C TYR A 328 2.11 19.63 21.89
N VAL A 329 1.40 19.54 20.78
CA VAL A 329 0.57 20.64 20.25
C VAL A 329 -0.89 20.31 20.47
N GLY A 330 -1.63 21.25 21.06
CA GLY A 330 -3.02 21.01 21.46
C GLY A 330 -3.13 20.16 22.72
N GLY A 331 -4.33 19.60 22.93
CA GLY A 331 -4.65 18.78 24.09
C GLY A 331 -4.22 17.33 23.94
N LEU A 332 -4.14 16.63 25.07
CA LEU A 332 -3.99 15.17 25.16
C LEU A 332 -5.22 14.59 25.88
N ALA A 333 -6.42 15.08 25.55
CA ALA A 333 -7.63 14.79 26.33
C ALA A 333 -7.93 13.29 26.42
N GLU A 334 -7.62 12.54 25.35
CA GLU A 334 -7.82 11.10 25.25
C GLU A 334 -6.78 10.28 26.03
N ASN A 335 -5.65 10.90 26.41
CA ASN A 335 -4.51 10.30 27.09
C ASN A 335 -3.70 11.35 27.87
N PRO A 336 -4.25 11.90 28.99
CA PRO A 336 -3.68 13.08 29.66
C PRO A 336 -2.29 12.89 30.25
N ASP A 337 -1.97 11.67 30.70
CA ASP A 337 -0.70 11.22 31.29
C ASP A 337 0.28 10.65 30.24
N LEU A 338 0.02 10.78 28.93
CA LEU A 338 0.89 10.26 27.87
C LEU A 338 2.35 10.73 28.01
N ARG A 339 2.54 11.96 28.50
CA ARG A 339 3.86 12.58 28.67
C ARG A 339 4.73 11.81 29.66
N ASP A 340 4.13 11.20 30.66
CA ASP A 340 4.85 10.46 31.71
C ASP A 340 5.52 9.22 31.12
N PHE A 341 5.00 8.68 30.01
CA PHE A 341 5.49 7.48 29.34
C PHE A 341 6.28 7.76 28.07
N ARG A 342 5.89 8.78 27.28
CA ARG A 342 6.55 9.13 26.01
C ARG A 342 7.48 10.32 26.09
N GLY A 343 7.35 11.17 27.10
CA GLY A 343 8.20 12.33 27.32
C GLY A 343 8.29 13.25 26.12
N HIS A 344 9.48 13.81 25.90
CA HIS A 344 9.73 14.89 24.94
C HIS A 344 10.95 14.65 24.05
N VAL A 345 11.65 13.53 24.25
CA VAL A 345 12.89 13.22 23.55
C VAL A 345 12.98 11.75 23.20
N ASP A 346 13.53 11.47 22.01
CA ASP A 346 14.05 10.16 21.66
C ASP A 346 15.41 10.29 20.97
N LEU A 347 16.19 9.23 21.07
CA LEU A 347 17.46 9.09 20.41
C LEU A 347 17.36 7.89 19.49
N ARG A 348 17.59 8.10 18.19
CA ARG A 348 17.71 7.01 17.23
C ARG A 348 19.17 6.81 16.87
N ALA A 349 19.53 5.56 16.61
CA ALA A 349 20.85 5.22 16.12
C ALA A 349 20.76 4.08 15.11
N LYS A 350 21.67 4.10 14.15
CA LYS A 350 21.81 3.08 13.11
C LYS A 350 23.29 2.88 12.84
N LEU A 351 23.72 1.64 12.69
CA LEU A 351 25.09 1.30 12.33
C LEU A 351 25.14 0.05 11.44
N GLY A 352 26.10 0.00 10.54
CA GLY A 352 26.36 -1.19 9.73
C GLY A 352 26.69 -0.85 8.28
N TRP A 353 26.57 -1.86 7.41
CA TRP A 353 26.92 -1.76 6.00
C TRP A 353 25.67 -1.59 5.13
N ALA A 354 25.69 -0.62 4.22
CA ALA A 354 24.56 -0.33 3.32
C ALA A 354 24.03 -1.58 2.57
N LYS A 355 24.94 -2.47 2.16
CA LYS A 355 24.67 -3.74 1.45
C LYS A 355 24.84 -4.98 2.33
N GLY A 356 24.93 -4.83 3.64
CA GLY A 356 25.21 -5.92 4.59
C GLY A 356 24.36 -5.85 5.85
N LEU A 357 24.89 -6.37 6.96
CA LEU A 357 24.24 -6.31 8.27
C LEU A 357 24.08 -4.85 8.72
N GLN A 358 22.89 -4.53 9.22
CA GLN A 358 22.61 -3.24 9.84
C GLN A 358 21.87 -3.46 11.16
N VAL A 359 22.28 -2.73 12.19
CA VAL A 359 21.57 -2.64 13.47
C VAL A 359 21.04 -1.22 13.59
N ALA A 360 19.77 -1.08 13.90
CA ALA A 360 19.14 0.20 14.18
C ALA A 360 18.36 0.11 15.48
N GLY A 361 18.02 1.24 16.06
CA GLY A 361 17.22 1.26 17.26
C GLY A 361 16.89 2.67 17.71
N TRP A 362 16.02 2.75 18.70
CA TRP A 362 15.65 4.00 19.32
C TRP A 362 15.44 3.82 20.82
N LEU A 363 15.75 4.86 21.56
CA LEU A 363 15.51 5.00 22.99
C LEU A 363 14.59 6.20 23.22
N ARG A 364 13.59 6.05 24.07
CA ARG A 364 12.66 7.12 24.46
C ARG A 364 12.54 7.19 25.97
N ALA A 365 12.57 8.39 26.51
CA ALA A 365 12.36 8.65 27.93
C ALA A 365 11.00 9.33 28.15
N GLY A 366 10.32 8.93 29.23
CA GLY A 366 9.17 9.63 29.80
C GLY A 366 9.56 10.99 30.38
N HIS A 367 8.57 11.83 30.72
CA HIS A 367 8.79 13.21 31.19
C HIS A 367 9.77 13.30 32.37
N ASP A 368 9.55 12.46 33.39
CA ASP A 368 10.37 12.42 34.61
C ASP A 368 11.50 11.38 34.55
N PHE A 369 11.74 10.77 33.38
CA PHE A 369 12.71 9.68 33.16
C PHE A 369 12.46 8.38 33.95
N ASP A 370 11.36 8.28 34.70
CA ASP A 370 10.94 7.07 35.43
C ASP A 370 10.39 5.96 34.50
N ASN A 371 9.82 6.37 33.37
CA ASN A 371 9.37 5.47 32.31
C ASN A 371 10.30 5.59 31.09
N GLY A 372 10.51 4.49 30.40
CA GLY A 372 11.37 4.46 29.22
C GLY A 372 11.06 3.31 28.32
N SER A 373 11.47 3.44 27.06
CA SER A 373 11.21 2.45 26.02
C SER A 373 12.38 2.36 25.06
N ALA A 374 12.64 1.15 24.58
CA ALA A 374 13.71 0.87 23.64
C ALA A 374 13.22 -0.11 22.57
N GLN A 375 13.71 0.09 21.35
CA GLN A 375 13.59 -0.88 20.27
C GLN A 375 14.95 -1.08 19.63
N ILE A 376 15.27 -2.32 19.29
CA ILE A 376 16.45 -2.70 18.51
C ILE A 376 15.99 -3.54 17.33
N ASP A 377 16.45 -3.19 16.14
CA ASP A 377 16.21 -3.86 14.88
C ASP A 377 17.53 -4.35 14.30
N VAL A 378 17.56 -5.59 13.83
CA VAL A 378 18.69 -6.19 13.11
C VAL A 378 18.20 -6.61 11.74
N THR A 379 18.86 -6.12 10.68
CA THR A 379 18.46 -6.41 9.31
C THR A 379 19.61 -6.92 8.45
N TYR A 380 19.30 -7.84 7.53
CA TYR A 380 20.26 -8.39 6.58
C TYR A 380 19.62 -8.60 5.19
N PRO A 381 20.25 -8.15 4.09
CA PRO A 381 19.68 -8.31 2.75
C PRO A 381 19.65 -9.79 2.33
N LEU A 382 18.45 -10.33 2.10
CA LEU A 382 18.28 -11.74 1.73
C LEU A 382 18.79 -12.05 0.31
N HIS A 383 18.90 -11.04 -0.57
CA HIS A 383 19.52 -11.23 -1.89
C HIS A 383 20.98 -11.75 -1.79
N ASN A 384 21.67 -11.49 -0.69
CA ASN A 384 23.02 -12.02 -0.45
C ASN A 384 23.02 -13.52 -0.06
N LEU A 385 21.92 -14.04 0.49
CA LEU A 385 21.81 -15.45 0.93
C LEU A 385 21.11 -16.33 -0.10
N LEU A 386 20.17 -15.78 -0.87
CA LEU A 386 19.27 -16.52 -1.75
C LEU A 386 19.57 -16.24 -3.23
N SER A 387 20.84 -16.38 -3.64
CA SER A 387 21.29 -16.28 -5.04
C SER A 387 20.77 -15.03 -5.77
N ARG A 388 20.66 -13.89 -5.06
CA ARG A 388 20.11 -12.62 -5.58
C ARG A 388 18.66 -12.67 -6.09
N SER A 389 17.91 -13.69 -5.70
CA SER A 389 16.54 -13.91 -6.19
C SER A 389 15.47 -13.05 -5.49
N PHE A 390 15.78 -12.45 -4.33
CA PHE A 390 14.80 -11.71 -3.53
C PHE A 390 15.33 -10.35 -3.03
N SER A 391 14.66 -9.26 -3.41
CA SER A 391 14.97 -7.88 -2.97
C SER A 391 14.28 -7.51 -1.66
N ILE A 392 14.49 -8.33 -0.62
CA ILE A 392 13.93 -8.12 0.73
C ILE A 392 15.03 -8.25 1.78
N TYR A 393 14.77 -7.76 2.99
CA TYR A 393 15.64 -7.89 4.15
C TYR A 393 15.04 -8.92 5.11
N LEU A 394 15.88 -9.78 5.69
CA LEU A 394 15.55 -10.46 6.93
C LEU A 394 15.55 -9.41 8.04
N GLN A 395 14.54 -9.38 8.89
CA GLN A 395 14.42 -8.42 9.99
C GLN A 395 14.11 -9.13 11.29
N GLY A 396 14.91 -8.87 12.32
CA GLY A 396 14.60 -9.18 13.71
C GLY A 396 14.38 -7.88 14.47
N GLN A 397 13.41 -7.85 15.38
CA GLN A 397 13.10 -6.70 16.21
C GLN A 397 12.89 -7.15 17.65
N TYR A 398 13.44 -6.41 18.60
CA TYR A 398 13.16 -6.54 20.03
C TYR A 398 12.68 -5.20 20.56
N PHE A 399 11.59 -5.22 21.32
CA PHE A 399 11.01 -4.06 21.98
C PHE A 399 10.92 -4.31 23.48
N THR A 400 11.21 -3.30 24.29
CA THR A 400 10.97 -3.31 25.74
C THR A 400 10.59 -1.92 26.24
N GLY A 401 9.61 -1.82 27.13
CA GLY A 401 9.18 -0.56 27.74
C GLY A 401 7.72 -0.22 27.47
N TYR A 402 7.41 1.06 27.37
CA TYR A 402 6.04 1.61 27.26
C TYR A 402 5.71 2.10 25.84
N GLY A 403 4.43 2.27 25.51
CA GLY A 403 4.09 2.93 24.25
C GLY A 403 4.42 2.16 22.97
N GLU A 404 4.53 0.83 23.02
CA GLU A 404 4.58 0.01 21.80
C GLU A 404 3.31 0.23 20.98
N SER A 405 2.16 0.15 21.66
CA SER A 405 0.83 0.51 21.20
C SER A 405 0.46 1.90 21.72
N LEU A 406 -0.28 2.67 20.93
CA LEU A 406 -0.85 3.92 21.43
C LEU A 406 -2.06 3.63 22.35
N LEU A 407 -2.86 2.59 22.05
CA LEU A 407 -3.95 2.14 22.92
C LEU A 407 -3.46 1.80 24.35
N LEU A 408 -2.34 1.07 24.45
CA LEU A 408 -1.76 0.59 25.70
C LEU A 408 -0.50 1.38 26.09
N TYR A 409 -0.47 2.70 25.85
CA TYR A 409 0.76 3.49 26.03
C TYR A 409 1.36 3.45 27.44
N ASN A 410 0.51 3.28 28.45
CA ASN A 410 0.87 3.24 29.87
C ASN A 410 1.10 1.81 30.39
N GLN A 411 1.11 0.80 29.51
CA GLN A 411 1.45 -0.57 29.86
C GLN A 411 2.84 -0.92 29.33
N ARG A 412 3.61 -1.62 30.17
CA ARG A 412 4.92 -2.11 29.78
C ARG A 412 4.78 -3.41 28.99
N SER A 413 5.43 -3.50 27.84
CA SER A 413 5.59 -4.74 27.08
C SER A 413 7.05 -5.07 26.85
N GLU A 414 7.31 -6.34 26.58
CA GLU A 414 8.60 -6.86 26.14
C GLU A 414 8.33 -7.98 25.14
N THR A 415 8.90 -7.88 23.95
CA THR A 415 8.59 -8.81 22.86
C THR A 415 9.70 -8.82 21.82
N TRP A 416 9.88 -9.97 21.17
CA TRP A 416 10.74 -10.11 20.01
C TRP A 416 9.95 -10.68 18.83
N ARG A 417 10.28 -10.22 17.62
CA ARG A 417 9.63 -10.67 16.38
C ARG A 417 10.67 -10.76 15.27
N ILE A 418 10.41 -11.65 14.31
CA ILE A 418 11.24 -11.86 13.12
C ILE A 418 10.34 -11.89 11.89
N GLY A 419 10.84 -11.38 10.76
CA GLY A 419 10.15 -11.43 9.49
C GLY A 419 10.94 -10.75 8.40
N VAL A 420 10.25 -9.97 7.58
CA VAL A 420 10.82 -9.36 6.37
C VAL A 420 10.65 -7.85 6.36
N GLY A 421 11.68 -7.17 5.87
CA GLY A 421 11.68 -5.74 5.59
C GLY A 421 11.76 -5.49 4.08
N LEU A 422 11.08 -4.46 3.62
CA LEU A 422 11.18 -3.89 2.27
C LEU A 422 12.11 -2.65 2.28
N TYR A 423 12.17 -1.95 3.41
CA TYR A 423 13.05 -0.81 3.63
C TYR A 423 13.50 -0.77 5.10
N ARG A 424 14.71 -0.28 5.37
CA ARG A 424 15.41 -0.41 6.67
C ARG A 424 16.25 0.79 7.07
#